data_AF-A0A5P1V1P6-F1
#
_entry.id   AF-A0A5P1V1P6-F1
#
_cell.length_a   1.000
_cell.length_b   1.000
_cell.length_c   1.000
_cell.angle_alpha   90.00
_cell.angle_beta   90.00
_cell.angle_gamma   90.00
#
_symmetry.space_group_name_H-M   'P 1'
#
loop_
_entity.id
_entity.type
_entity.pdbx_description
1 polymer ?
#
loop_
_entity_poly.entity_id
_entity_poly.type
_entity_poly.pdbx_seq_one_letter_code
_entity_poly.pdbx_strand_id
1 'polypeptide(L)'
;MGFLKFDFYFKISSFISTISTIRNIVLAFVLALSLVVYAYSQEVVKGGVPQARKTILDFKEELKLNEKQVKEIEKYLQGFFKKEQELSSKIREKEARFKEMLNSDWDIKEIKKLVKEIHCLRGELIAEELETGKKIDGVLNEEQRKKWREIRIGRR
;
A
#
# COMPACT_ATOMS: atom_id res chain seq x y z
N MET A 1 -54.36 -43.08 37.74
CA MET A 1 -53.87 -41.67 37.69
C MET A 1 -52.33 -41.63 37.58
N GLY A 2 -51.74 -42.38 36.62
CA GLY A 2 -50.27 -42.52 36.49
C GLY A 2 -49.74 -42.35 35.06
N PHE A 3 -50.58 -42.57 34.04
CA PHE A 3 -50.19 -42.46 32.63
C PHE A 3 -50.01 -41.01 32.14
N LEU A 4 -50.87 -40.08 32.58
CA LEU A 4 -50.85 -38.67 32.14
C LEU A 4 -49.63 -37.86 32.63
N LYS A 5 -48.98 -38.29 33.72
CA LYS A 5 -47.77 -37.60 34.23
C LYS A 5 -46.51 -38.01 33.44
N PHE A 6 -46.47 -39.21 32.86
CA PHE A 6 -45.27 -39.73 32.21
C PHE A 6 -45.03 -39.07 30.84
N ASP A 7 -46.09 -38.88 30.04
CA ASP A 7 -46.00 -38.24 28.72
C ASP A 7 -45.62 -36.75 28.80
N PHE A 8 -46.02 -36.05 29.86
CA PHE A 8 -45.69 -34.63 30.07
C PHE A 8 -44.19 -34.43 30.39
N TYR A 9 -43.62 -35.30 31.23
CA TYR A 9 -42.19 -35.26 31.57
C TYR A 9 -41.30 -35.62 30.36
N PHE A 10 -41.71 -36.57 29.53
CA PHE A 10 -40.98 -36.93 28.31
C PHE A 10 -40.93 -35.80 27.28
N LYS A 11 -42.05 -35.07 27.09
CA LYS A 11 -42.12 -33.91 26.19
C LYS A 11 -41.25 -32.75 26.64
N ILE A 12 -41.21 -32.45 27.94
CA ILE A 12 -40.36 -31.38 28.49
C ILE A 12 -38.88 -31.75 28.38
N SER A 13 -38.52 -33.01 28.66
CA SER A 13 -37.15 -33.50 28.53
C SER A 13 -36.63 -33.42 27.09
N SER A 14 -37.44 -33.80 26.09
CA SER A 14 -37.03 -33.70 24.68
C SER A 14 -36.93 -32.24 24.20
N PHE A 15 -37.78 -31.35 24.71
CA PHE A 15 -37.74 -29.93 24.40
C PHE A 15 -36.50 -29.23 24.98
N ILE A 16 -36.13 -29.54 26.23
CA ILE A 16 -34.91 -29.02 26.87
C ILE A 16 -33.65 -29.56 26.18
N SER A 17 -33.63 -30.83 25.78
CA SER A 17 -32.54 -31.43 25.01
C SER A 17 -32.35 -30.77 23.64
N THR A 18 -33.46 -30.45 22.96
CA THR A 18 -33.45 -29.74 21.67
C THR A 18 -32.92 -28.31 21.82
N ILE A 19 -33.33 -27.58 22.85
CA ILE A 19 -32.83 -26.22 23.15
C ILE A 19 -31.33 -26.25 23.47
N SER A 20 -30.86 -27.24 24.25
CA SER A 20 -29.43 -27.41 24.55
C SER A 20 -28.60 -27.70 23.30
N THR A 21 -29.13 -28.55 22.40
CA THR A 21 -28.47 -28.90 21.13
C THR A 21 -28.39 -27.69 20.20
N ILE A 22 -29.47 -26.90 20.06
CA ILE A 22 -29.47 -25.66 19.26
C ILE A 22 -28.47 -24.65 19.83
N ARG A 23 -28.42 -24.47 21.15
CA ARG A 23 -27.44 -23.57 21.79
C ARG A 23 -26.00 -23.96 21.48
N ASN A 24 -25.68 -25.25 21.52
CA ASN A 24 -24.33 -25.73 21.23
C ASN A 24 -23.96 -25.54 19.75
N ILE A 25 -24.92 -25.70 18.83
CA ILE A 25 -24.72 -25.43 17.39
C ILE A 25 -24.44 -23.94 17.16
N VAL A 26 -25.23 -23.05 17.78
CA VAL A 26 -25.02 -21.59 17.67
C VAL A 26 -23.66 -21.19 18.23
N LEU A 27 -23.25 -21.74 19.38
CA LEU A 27 -21.93 -21.46 19.96
C LEU A 27 -20.79 -21.96 19.06
N ALA A 28 -20.92 -23.15 18.49
CA ALA A 28 -19.94 -23.68 17.53
C ALA A 28 -19.85 -22.80 16.27
N PHE A 29 -20.97 -22.28 15.80
CA PHE A 29 -21.02 -21.39 14.64
C PHE A 29 -20.37 -20.03 14.92
N VAL A 30 -20.60 -19.44 16.10
CA VAL A 30 -19.95 -18.20 16.53
C VAL A 30 -18.44 -18.38 16.69
N LEU A 31 -18.00 -19.51 17.24
CA LEU A 31 -16.57 -19.85 17.36
C LEU A 31 -15.92 -20.02 15.98
N ALA A 32 -16.58 -20.72 15.05
CA ALA A 32 -16.09 -20.89 13.68
C ALA A 32 -15.98 -19.54 12.95
N LEU A 33 -16.98 -18.67 13.08
CA LEU A 33 -16.94 -17.32 12.52
C LEU A 33 -15.81 -16.47 13.11
N SER A 34 -15.57 -16.58 14.41
CA SER A 34 -14.50 -15.84 15.10
C SER A 34 -13.11 -16.26 14.58
N LEU A 35 -12.91 -17.56 14.29
CA LEU A 35 -11.67 -18.07 13.70
C LEU A 35 -11.48 -17.58 12.25
N VAL A 36 -12.55 -17.50 11.47
CA VAL A 36 -12.50 -16.97 10.09
C VAL A 36 -12.14 -15.47 10.09
N VAL A 37 -12.74 -14.68 10.97
CA VAL A 37 -12.40 -13.25 11.12
C VAL A 37 -10.95 -13.06 11.56
N TYR A 38 -10.45 -13.88 12.48
CA TYR A 38 -9.05 -13.85 12.92
C TYR A 38 -8.07 -14.20 11.78
N ALA A 39 -8.40 -15.21 10.96
CA ALA A 39 -7.61 -15.58 9.79
C ALA A 39 -7.53 -14.46 8.74
N TYR A 40 -8.67 -13.80 8.44
CA TYR A 40 -8.69 -12.64 7.54
C TYR A 40 -7.94 -11.43 8.11
N SER A 41 -7.96 -11.22 9.43
CA SER A 41 -7.26 -10.10 10.05
C SER A 41 -5.73 -10.23 10.01
N GLN A 42 -5.19 -11.45 9.91
CA GLN A 42 -3.74 -11.66 9.81
C GLN A 42 -3.15 -11.41 8.42
N GLU A 43 -3.97 -11.43 7.34
CA GLU A 43 -3.47 -11.12 6.00
C GLU A 43 -3.22 -9.61 5.76
N VAL A 44 -3.80 -8.73 6.59
CA VAL A 44 -3.71 -7.27 6.39
C VAL A 44 -2.48 -6.64 7.07
N VAL A 45 -1.75 -7.37 7.92
CA VAL A 45 -0.59 -6.85 8.68
C VAL A 45 0.70 -7.58 8.31
N LYS A 46 0.90 -7.90 7.03
CA LYS A 46 2.26 -8.05 6.52
C LYS A 46 2.73 -6.68 6.07
N GLY A 47 3.38 -5.97 7.00
CA GLY A 47 4.22 -4.81 6.68
C GLY A 47 5.27 -5.24 5.67
N GLY A 48 4.93 -5.12 4.39
CA GLY A 48 5.88 -5.30 3.31
C GLY A 48 6.98 -4.27 3.50
N VAL A 49 8.22 -4.75 3.64
CA VAL A 49 9.40 -3.89 3.47
C VAL A 49 9.18 -3.14 2.16
N PRO A 50 9.21 -1.79 2.14
CA PRO A 50 9.05 -1.06 0.90
C PRO A 50 10.12 -1.59 -0.06
N GLN A 51 9.70 -2.25 -1.14
CA GLN A 51 10.64 -2.67 -2.17
C GLN A 51 11.34 -1.40 -2.64
N ALA A 52 12.64 -1.29 -2.35
CA ALA A 52 13.45 -0.18 -2.82
C ALA A 52 13.28 -0.08 -4.34
N ARG A 53 12.90 1.11 -4.82
CA ARG A 53 12.69 1.36 -6.24
C ARG A 53 13.99 1.05 -6.97
N LYS A 54 13.97 0.06 -7.87
CA LYS A 54 15.14 -0.30 -8.68
C LYS A 54 15.49 0.88 -9.60
N THR A 55 16.77 1.21 -9.63
CA THR A 55 17.39 2.23 -10.47
C THR A 55 18.14 1.57 -11.63
N ILE A 56 18.63 2.38 -12.58
CA ILE A 56 19.48 1.88 -13.68
C ILE A 56 20.78 1.23 -13.17
N LEU A 57 21.29 1.64 -12.00
CA LEU A 57 22.53 1.11 -11.44
C LEU A 57 22.38 -0.34 -10.95
N ASP A 58 21.17 -0.76 -10.61
CA ASP A 58 20.84 -2.16 -10.32
C ASP A 58 20.98 -3.06 -11.56
N PHE A 59 21.10 -2.46 -12.74
CA PHE A 59 21.25 -3.13 -14.04
C PHE A 59 22.61 -2.85 -14.70
N LYS A 60 23.58 -2.33 -13.94
CA LYS A 60 24.87 -1.90 -14.50
C LYS A 60 25.61 -2.98 -15.29
N GLU A 61 25.55 -4.23 -14.83
CA GLU A 61 26.19 -5.37 -15.49
C GLU A 61 25.45 -5.76 -16.77
N GLU A 62 24.11 -5.80 -16.70
CA GLU A 62 23.25 -6.11 -17.83
C GLU A 62 23.36 -5.06 -18.95
N LEU A 63 23.52 -3.79 -18.57
CA LEU A 63 23.73 -2.64 -19.46
C LEU A 63 25.20 -2.42 -19.83
N LYS A 64 26.14 -3.20 -19.25
CA LYS A 64 27.59 -3.06 -19.45
C LYS A 64 28.05 -1.61 -19.27
N LEU A 65 27.57 -0.94 -18.21
CA LEU A 65 27.95 0.45 -17.92
C LEU A 65 29.42 0.51 -17.51
N ASN A 66 30.17 1.44 -18.10
CA ASN A 66 31.55 1.69 -17.68
C ASN A 66 31.60 2.60 -16.44
N GLU A 67 32.76 2.67 -15.77
CA GLU A 67 32.92 3.45 -14.54
C GLU A 67 32.57 4.93 -14.68
N LYS A 68 32.86 5.53 -15.84
CA LYS A 68 32.53 6.94 -16.10
C LYS A 68 31.01 7.13 -16.15
N GLN A 69 30.31 6.26 -16.86
CA GLN A 69 28.85 6.28 -16.94
C GLN A 69 28.23 6.05 -15.55
N VAL A 70 28.75 5.10 -14.77
CA VAL A 70 28.27 4.82 -13.41
C VAL A 70 28.39 6.07 -12.53
N LYS A 71 29.58 6.69 -12.46
CA LYS A 71 29.79 7.90 -11.64
C LYS A 71 28.89 9.06 -12.06
N GLU A 72 28.67 9.24 -13.36
CA GLU A 72 27.82 10.32 -13.87
C GLU A 72 26.34 10.09 -13.53
N ILE A 73 25.87 8.85 -13.69
CA ILE A 73 24.52 8.43 -13.32
C ILE A 73 24.29 8.55 -11.81
N GLU A 74 25.26 8.12 -10.98
CA GLU A 74 25.20 8.29 -9.52
C GLU A 74 25.01 9.76 -9.13
N LYS A 75 25.73 10.68 -9.77
CA LYS A 75 25.59 12.11 -9.53
C LYS A 75 24.18 12.60 -9.85
N TYR A 76 23.59 12.18 -10.97
CA TYR A 76 22.21 12.56 -11.31
C TYR A 76 21.20 11.97 -10.32
N LEU A 77 21.36 10.70 -9.93
CA LEU A 77 20.47 10.05 -8.96
C LEU A 77 20.57 10.69 -7.57
N GLN A 78 21.76 11.04 -7.09
CA GLN A 78 21.93 11.75 -5.82
C GLN A 78 21.24 13.11 -5.83
N GLY A 79 21.36 13.86 -6.94
CA GLY A 79 20.66 15.13 -7.12
C GLY A 79 19.14 14.95 -7.05
N PHE A 80 18.62 13.95 -7.78
CA PHE A 80 17.21 13.60 -7.76
C PHE A 80 16.73 13.18 -6.35
N PHE A 81 17.42 12.27 -5.66
CA PHE A 81 17.01 11.81 -4.33
C PHE A 81 16.97 12.94 -3.30
N LYS A 82 17.90 13.90 -3.37
CA LYS A 82 17.86 15.09 -2.51
C LYS A 82 16.61 15.92 -2.79
N LYS A 83 16.25 16.11 -4.06
CA LYS A 83 15.04 16.84 -4.46
C LYS A 83 13.75 16.09 -4.12
N GLU A 84 13.73 14.79 -4.34
CA GLU A 84 12.63 13.90 -3.96
C GLU A 84 12.37 13.98 -2.46
N GLN A 85 13.42 13.92 -1.63
CA GLN A 85 13.28 14.06 -0.18
C GLN A 85 12.72 15.42 0.22
N GLU A 86 13.23 16.50 -0.39
CA GLU A 86 12.77 17.88 -0.14
C GLU A 86 11.28 18.04 -0.47
N LEU A 87 10.88 17.66 -1.70
CA LEU A 87 9.50 17.79 -2.17
C LEU A 87 8.55 16.86 -1.42
N SER A 88 8.96 15.61 -1.16
CA SER A 88 8.16 14.65 -0.39
C SER A 88 7.89 15.13 1.03
N SER A 89 8.87 15.78 1.66
CA SER A 89 8.68 16.36 3.00
C SER A 89 7.65 17.49 2.97
N LYS A 90 7.73 18.40 2.00
CA LYS A 90 6.75 19.49 1.79
C LYS A 90 5.36 18.95 1.49
N ILE A 91 5.24 17.89 0.70
CA ILE A 91 3.97 17.22 0.40
C ILE A 91 3.38 16.66 1.69
N ARG A 92 4.14 15.91 2.49
CA ARG A 92 3.67 15.32 3.75
C ARG A 92 3.20 16.39 4.74
N GLU A 93 3.93 17.49 4.86
CA GLU A 93 3.53 18.63 5.71
C GLU A 93 2.17 19.20 5.28
N LYS A 94 1.99 19.46 3.97
CA LYS A 94 0.72 19.97 3.45
C LYS A 94 -0.41 18.96 3.54
N GLU A 95 -0.13 17.67 3.37
CA GLU A 95 -1.12 16.59 3.55
C GLU A 95 -1.56 16.44 5.01
N ALA A 96 -0.64 16.60 5.97
CA ALA A 96 -0.98 16.63 7.38
C ALA A 96 -1.91 17.81 7.69
N ARG A 97 -1.55 19.01 7.22
CA ARG A 97 -2.41 20.20 7.34
C ARG A 97 -3.76 20.01 6.66
N PHE A 98 -3.81 19.38 5.49
CA PHE A 98 -5.06 19.09 4.79
C PHE A 98 -5.96 18.17 5.62
N LYS A 99 -5.40 17.12 6.24
CA LYS A 99 -6.15 16.25 7.15
C LYS A 99 -6.70 17.00 8.37
N GLU A 100 -5.92 17.91 8.95
CA GLU A 100 -6.39 18.77 10.04
C GLU A 100 -7.58 19.65 9.60
N MET A 101 -7.48 20.27 8.43
CA MET A 101 -8.54 21.13 7.89
C MET A 101 -9.84 20.36 7.57
N LEU A 102 -9.76 19.06 7.25
CA LEU A 102 -10.96 18.23 7.03
C LEU A 102 -11.72 17.91 8.32
N ASN A 103 -11.06 17.95 9.49
CA ASN A 103 -11.66 17.63 10.78
C ASN A 103 -12.16 18.89 11.53
N SER A 104 -12.34 20.01 10.81
CA SER A 104 -12.67 21.32 11.39
C SER A 104 -13.46 22.15 10.38
N ASP A 105 -14.14 23.19 10.85
CA ASP A 105 -14.99 24.07 10.02
C ASP A 105 -14.18 25.10 9.20
N TRP A 106 -13.16 24.65 8.48
CA TRP A 106 -12.32 25.51 7.63
C TRP A 106 -13.04 25.94 6.35
N ASP A 107 -12.69 27.12 5.83
CA ASP A 107 -13.18 27.61 4.54
C ASP A 107 -12.75 26.68 3.40
N ILE A 108 -13.75 26.23 2.62
CA ILE A 108 -13.57 25.40 1.43
C ILE A 108 -12.61 26.03 0.40
N LYS A 109 -12.51 27.37 0.34
CA LYS A 109 -11.56 28.05 -0.55
C LYS A 109 -10.10 27.79 -0.15
N GLU A 110 -9.81 27.83 1.15
CA GLU A 110 -8.47 27.53 1.68
C GLU A 110 -8.13 26.06 1.49
N ILE A 111 -9.10 25.16 1.70
CA ILE A 111 -8.91 23.72 1.43
C ILE A 111 -8.55 23.49 -0.04
N LYS A 112 -9.29 24.11 -0.97
CA LYS A 112 -8.99 24.03 -2.41
C LYS A 112 -7.62 24.56 -2.77
N LYS A 113 -7.18 25.65 -2.13
CA LYS A 113 -5.84 26.22 -2.33
C LYS A 113 -4.76 25.24 -1.90
N LEU A 114 -4.87 24.66 -0.72
CA LEU A 114 -3.90 23.68 -0.20
C LEU A 114 -3.81 22.44 -1.10
N VAL A 115 -4.95 21.93 -1.59
CA VAL A 115 -4.99 20.81 -2.53
C VAL A 115 -4.24 21.13 -3.82
N LYS A 116 -4.42 22.35 -4.38
CA LYS A 116 -3.66 22.79 -5.57
C LYS A 116 -2.16 22.84 -5.31
N GLU A 117 -1.74 23.33 -4.15
CA GLU A 117 -0.32 23.36 -3.77
C GLU A 117 0.28 21.95 -3.67
N ILE A 118 -0.44 20.99 -3.08
CA ILE A 118 -0.03 19.58 -3.04
C ILE A 118 0.14 19.01 -4.46
N HIS A 119 -0.84 19.26 -5.33
CA HIS A 119 -0.76 18.81 -6.73
C HIS A 119 0.40 19.46 -7.50
N CYS A 120 0.69 20.74 -7.26
CA CYS A 120 1.83 21.41 -7.86
C CYS A 120 3.15 20.74 -7.46
N LEU A 121 3.35 20.49 -6.16
CA LEU A 121 4.54 19.82 -5.65
C LEU A 121 4.72 18.40 -6.22
N ARG A 122 3.61 17.66 -6.38
CA ARG A 122 3.64 16.35 -7.05
C ARG A 122 4.02 16.48 -8.52
N GLY A 123 3.54 17.52 -9.21
CA GLY A 123 3.93 17.85 -10.57
C GLY A 123 5.43 18.16 -10.70
N GLU A 124 5.98 18.94 -9.77
CA GLU A 124 7.42 19.23 -9.68
C GLU A 124 8.23 17.94 -9.50
N LEU A 125 7.79 17.03 -8.63
CA LEU A 125 8.47 15.75 -8.42
C LEU A 125 8.53 14.90 -9.70
N ILE A 126 7.43 14.86 -10.46
CA ILE A 126 7.37 14.16 -11.75
C ILE A 126 8.30 14.83 -12.77
N ALA A 127 8.34 16.16 -12.80
CA ALA A 127 9.23 16.90 -13.69
C ALA A 127 10.71 16.61 -13.40
N GLU A 128 11.10 16.60 -12.13
CA GLU A 128 12.46 16.23 -11.68
C GLU A 128 12.84 14.80 -12.06
N GLU A 129 11.90 13.85 -11.93
CA GLU A 129 12.12 12.47 -12.36
C GLU A 129 12.35 12.38 -13.88
N LEU A 130 11.53 13.08 -14.67
CA LEU A 130 11.65 13.10 -16.13
C LEU A 130 12.96 13.74 -16.58
N GLU A 131 13.34 14.87 -15.98
CA GLU A 131 14.58 15.56 -16.29
C GLU A 131 15.79 14.68 -15.96
N THR A 132 15.79 14.06 -14.78
CA THR A 132 16.85 13.12 -14.37
C THR A 132 16.92 11.92 -15.32
N GLY A 133 15.77 11.36 -15.71
CA GLY A 133 15.71 10.28 -16.69
C GLY A 133 16.30 10.67 -18.04
N LYS A 134 16.04 11.89 -18.52
CA LYS A 134 16.64 12.42 -19.76
C LYS A 134 18.14 12.61 -19.65
N LYS A 135 18.63 13.10 -18.51
CA LYS A 135 20.09 13.22 -18.25
C LYS A 135 20.76 11.85 -18.28
N ILE A 136 20.18 10.85 -17.61
CA ILE A 136 20.66 9.46 -17.64
C ILE A 136 20.65 8.90 -19.06
N ASP A 137 19.56 9.07 -19.82
CA ASP A 137 19.48 8.61 -21.22
C ASP A 137 20.57 9.22 -22.12
N GLY A 138 21.02 10.43 -21.81
CA GLY A 138 22.12 11.13 -22.48
C GLY A 138 23.51 10.54 -22.23
N VAL A 139 23.69 9.83 -21.13
CA VAL A 139 24.95 9.14 -20.77
C VAL A 139 25.09 7.78 -21.49
N LEU A 140 23.95 7.19 -21.87
CA LEU A 140 23.90 5.87 -22.51
C LEU A 140 24.14 5.97 -24.02
N ASN A 141 24.81 4.96 -24.57
CA ASN A 141 24.81 4.74 -26.02
C ASN A 141 23.43 4.21 -26.50
N GLU A 142 23.26 4.08 -27.82
CA GLU A 142 21.96 3.69 -28.40
C GLU A 142 21.50 2.29 -27.98
N GLU A 143 22.40 1.30 -27.97
CA GLU A 143 22.11 -0.07 -27.55
C GLU A 143 21.71 -0.14 -26.07
N GLN A 144 22.48 0.52 -25.21
CA GLN A 144 22.21 0.64 -23.78
C GLN A 144 20.87 1.32 -23.53
N ARG A 145 20.55 2.39 -24.26
CA ARG A 145 19.28 3.11 -24.14
C ARG A 145 18.10 2.25 -24.59
N LYS A 146 18.25 1.47 -25.66
CA LYS A 146 17.22 0.54 -26.12
C LYS A 146 16.95 -0.53 -25.05
N LYS A 147 18.01 -1.17 -24.54
CA LYS A 147 17.92 -2.18 -23.49
C LYS A 147 17.34 -1.61 -22.19
N TRP A 148 17.73 -0.39 -21.82
CA TRP A 148 17.18 0.29 -20.65
C TRP A 148 15.68 0.54 -20.76
N ARG A 149 15.19 0.91 -21.95
CA ARG A 149 13.74 1.03 -22.20
C ARG A 149 13.02 -0.31 -22.05
N GLU A 150 13.59 -1.40 -22.56
CA GLU A 150 13.05 -2.76 -22.44
C GLU A 150 12.92 -3.19 -20.96
N ILE A 151 13.98 -2.95 -20.18
CA ILE A 151 13.98 -3.18 -18.72
C ILE A 151 12.86 -2.38 -18.03
N ARG A 152 12.69 -1.11 -18.37
CA ARG A 152 11.67 -0.22 -17.77
C ARG A 152 10.23 -0.64 -18.07
N ILE A 153 9.97 -1.23 -19.23
CA ILE A 153 8.63 -1.71 -19.62
C ILE A 153 8.38 -3.16 -19.20
N GLY A 154 9.32 -3.80 -18.50
CA GLY A 154 9.19 -5.18 -18.02
C GLY A 154 9.33 -6.25 -19.09
N ARG A 155 9.91 -5.91 -20.26
CA ARG A 155 10.26 -6.89 -21.30
C ARG A 155 11.75 -7.23 -21.11
N ARG A 156 12.05 -8.27 -20.32
CA ARG A 156 13.41 -8.79 -20.14
C ARG A 156 13.65 -9.97 -21.06
#